data_AF-A0A928P677-F1
#
_entry.id   AF-A0A928P677-F1
#
_cell.length_a   1.000
_cell.length_b   1.000
_cell.length_c   1.000
_cell.angle_alpha   90.00
_cell.angle_beta   90.00
_cell.angle_gamma   90.00
#
_symmetry.space_group_name_H-M   'P 1'
#
loop_
_entity.id
_entity.type
_entity.pdbx_description
1 polymer ?
#
loop_
_entity_poly.entity_id
_entity_poly.type
_entity_poly.pdbx_seq_one_letter_code
_entity_poly.pdbx_strand_id
1 'polypeptide(L)'
;MTVSEKAAYIKGLMEGMSLDTSKGEGKILAAMADLLEDLSLTVLDIEDETATLRDYIEEIDEDLGAVEEELYCCDDDCCCDCDDDDCDCCDDDCCCDCDDDDCDCCDCCECLELECPACGEPVYIDEDDVEDIDELECPSCGQVLNVVEIGDVEEDEEEAE
;
A
#
# COMPACT_ATOMS: atom_id res chain seq x y z
N MET A 1 -9.47 37.16 -11.00
CA MET A 1 -8.03 37.43 -11.14
C MET A 1 -7.25 36.20 -10.72
N THR A 2 -7.25 35.22 -11.62
CA THR A 2 -6.32 34.07 -11.62
C THR A 2 -4.88 34.57 -11.80
N VAL A 3 -3.90 33.69 -11.59
CA VAL A 3 -2.49 34.03 -11.78
C VAL A 3 -2.22 34.47 -13.23
N SER A 4 -2.84 33.81 -14.19
CA SER A 4 -2.72 34.12 -15.63
C SER A 4 -3.34 35.47 -15.98
N GLU A 5 -4.49 35.83 -15.40
CA GLU A 5 -5.09 37.17 -15.57
C GLU A 5 -4.19 38.28 -15.01
N LYS A 6 -3.51 38.01 -13.88
CA LYS A 6 -2.56 38.96 -13.28
C LYS A 6 -1.27 39.10 -14.10
N ALA A 7 -0.73 37.98 -14.62
CA ALA A 7 0.45 37.99 -15.49
C ALA A 7 0.17 38.76 -16.79
N ALA A 8 -0.96 38.49 -17.45
CA ALA A 8 -1.39 39.22 -18.64
C ALA A 8 -1.59 40.73 -18.38
N TYR A 9 -2.16 41.08 -17.22
CA TYR A 9 -2.30 42.49 -16.82
C TYR A 9 -0.95 43.20 -16.65
N ILE A 10 0.03 42.55 -16.02
CA ILE A 10 1.39 43.10 -15.83
C ILE A 10 2.09 43.26 -17.19
N LYS A 11 1.98 42.27 -18.08
CA LYS A 11 2.54 42.33 -19.44
C LYS A 11 1.94 43.50 -20.23
N GLY A 12 0.61 43.66 -20.19
CA GLY A 12 -0.07 44.79 -20.83
C GLY A 12 0.32 46.15 -20.26
N LEU A 13 0.53 46.26 -18.94
CA LEU A 13 1.06 47.48 -18.32
C LEU A 13 2.48 47.81 -18.79
N MET A 14 3.33 46.79 -18.93
CA MET A 14 4.70 46.98 -19.40
C MET A 14 4.78 47.43 -20.85
N GLU A 15 3.94 46.86 -21.73
CA GLU A 15 3.81 47.29 -23.12
C GLU A 15 3.28 48.74 -23.21
N GLY A 16 2.30 49.09 -22.37
CA GLY A 16 1.72 50.44 -22.31
C GLY A 16 2.68 51.51 -21.79
N MET A 17 3.64 51.14 -20.93
CA MET A 17 4.65 52.07 -20.39
C MET A 17 5.78 52.40 -21.37
N SER A 18 5.81 51.79 -22.56
CA SER A 18 6.88 52.01 -23.55
C SER A 18 8.28 51.80 -22.96
N LEU A 19 8.47 50.68 -22.24
CA LEU A 19 9.74 50.33 -21.61
C LEU A 19 10.86 50.22 -22.64
N ASP A 20 11.95 50.94 -22.40
CA ASP A 20 13.16 50.88 -23.25
C ASP A 20 13.95 49.61 -22.95
N THR A 21 13.66 48.55 -23.71
CA THR A 21 14.34 47.25 -23.64
C THR A 21 15.78 47.28 -24.14
N SER A 22 16.28 48.44 -24.55
CA SER A 22 17.72 48.62 -24.88
C SER A 22 18.57 48.72 -23.62
N LYS A 23 17.99 49.24 -22.52
CA LYS A 23 18.67 49.39 -21.22
C LYS A 23 18.62 48.09 -20.42
N GLY A 24 19.63 47.87 -19.57
CA GLY A 24 19.72 46.68 -18.72
C GLY A 24 18.47 46.45 -17.86
N GLU A 25 17.90 47.52 -17.29
CA GLU A 25 16.68 47.47 -16.48
C GLU A 25 15.45 47.03 -17.29
N GLY A 26 15.29 47.53 -18.52
CA GLY A 26 14.18 47.15 -19.40
C GLY A 26 14.26 45.70 -19.87
N LYS A 27 15.48 45.18 -20.09
CA LYS A 27 15.70 43.75 -20.41
C LYS A 27 15.33 42.84 -19.25
N ILE A 28 15.69 43.22 -18.01
CA ILE A 28 15.34 42.46 -16.81
C ILE A 28 13.83 42.44 -16.62
N LEU A 29 13.17 43.59 -16.73
CA LEU A 29 11.72 43.66 -16.57
C LEU A 29 11.00 42.81 -17.64
N ALA A 30 11.41 42.89 -18.91
CA ALA A 30 10.88 42.05 -19.98
C ALA A 30 11.01 40.56 -19.65
N ALA A 31 12.21 40.11 -19.27
CA ALA A 31 12.44 38.72 -18.88
C ALA A 31 11.62 38.29 -17.65
N MET A 32 11.39 39.20 -16.69
CA MET A 32 10.51 38.92 -15.55
C MET A 32 9.05 38.78 -15.95
N ALA A 33 8.57 39.56 -16.92
CA ALA A 33 7.20 39.43 -17.44
C ALA A 33 6.99 38.12 -18.19
N ASP A 34 7.96 37.74 -19.02
CA ASP A 34 7.93 36.46 -19.72
C ASP A 34 7.95 35.28 -18.73
N LEU A 35 8.81 35.34 -17.70
CA LEU A 35 8.84 34.33 -16.64
C LEU A 35 7.50 34.24 -15.87
N LEU A 36 6.86 35.38 -15.60
CA LEU A 36 5.56 35.39 -14.93
C LEU A 36 4.44 34.80 -15.80
N GLU A 37 4.52 34.95 -17.11
CA GLU A 37 3.61 34.31 -18.06
C GLU A 37 3.82 32.79 -18.06
N ASP A 38 5.06 32.32 -18.17
CA ASP A 38 5.40 30.89 -18.11
C ASP A 38 4.94 30.26 -16.78
N LEU A 39 5.26 30.91 -15.66
CA LEU A 39 4.80 30.46 -14.34
C LEU A 39 3.27 30.42 -14.25
N SER A 40 2.57 31.35 -14.90
CA SER A 40 1.12 31.35 -14.90
C SER A 40 0.51 30.20 -15.70
N LEU A 41 1.18 29.72 -16.75
CA LEU A 41 0.76 28.54 -17.51
C LEU A 41 1.05 27.26 -16.71
N THR A 42 2.25 27.14 -16.15
CA THR A 42 2.62 25.97 -15.33
C THR A 42 1.71 25.82 -14.11
N VAL A 43 1.27 26.92 -13.50
CA VAL A 43 0.31 26.86 -12.39
C VAL A 43 -1.05 26.33 -12.85
N LEU A 44 -1.52 26.71 -14.04
CA LEU A 44 -2.77 26.16 -14.58
C LEU A 44 -2.66 24.65 -14.85
N ASP A 45 -1.54 24.22 -15.44
CA ASP A 45 -1.30 22.81 -15.71
C ASP A 45 -1.30 22.00 -14.39
N ILE A 46 -0.67 22.52 -13.34
CA ILE A 46 -0.68 21.90 -12.00
C ILE A 46 -2.08 21.88 -11.39
N GLU A 47 -2.87 22.95 -11.55
CA GLU A 47 -4.24 22.99 -11.05
C GLU A 47 -5.11 21.90 -11.70
N ASP A 48 -4.95 21.68 -13.01
CA ASP A 48 -5.65 20.63 -13.76
C ASP A 48 -5.21 19.21 -13.37
N GLU A 49 -3.89 18.98 -13.24
CA GLU A 49 -3.35 17.69 -12.76
C GLU A 49 -3.79 17.40 -11.32
N THR A 50 -3.80 18.41 -10.45
CA THR A 50 -4.23 18.28 -9.05
C THR A 50 -5.72 17.97 -8.94
N ALA A 51 -6.56 18.53 -9.83
CA ALA A 51 -7.97 18.18 -9.91
C ALA A 51 -8.14 16.71 -10.28
N THR A 52 -7.42 16.24 -11.29
CA THR A 52 -7.46 14.83 -11.72
C THR A 52 -6.99 13.88 -10.61
N LEU A 53 -5.94 14.26 -9.87
CA LEU A 53 -5.45 13.47 -8.74
C LEU A 53 -6.46 13.39 -7.59
N ARG A 54 -7.26 14.44 -7.36
CA ARG A 54 -8.34 14.38 -6.36
C ARG A 54 -9.38 13.35 -6.74
N ASP A 55 -9.81 13.34 -7.99
CA ASP A 55 -10.80 12.38 -8.48
C ASP A 55 -10.30 10.94 -8.26
N TYR A 56 -9.03 10.65 -8.55
CA TYR A 56 -8.44 9.33 -8.26
C TYR A 56 -8.33 9.01 -6.77
N ILE A 57 -8.07 9.99 -5.91
CA ILE A 57 -8.04 9.76 -4.45
C ILE A 57 -9.44 9.42 -3.96
N GLU A 58 -10.47 10.08 -4.48
CA GLU A 58 -11.87 9.78 -4.15
C GLU A 58 -12.26 8.36 -4.61
N GLU A 59 -11.82 7.94 -5.80
CA GLU A 59 -12.02 6.56 -6.28
C GLU A 59 -11.32 5.52 -5.37
N ILE A 60 -10.07 5.79 -4.96
CA ILE A 60 -9.33 4.89 -4.05
C ILE A 60 -10.00 4.82 -2.67
N ASP A 61 -10.53 5.93 -2.16
CA ASP A 61 -11.24 5.97 -0.88
C ASP A 61 -12.52 5.12 -0.92
N GLU A 62 -13.28 5.20 -2.02
CA GLU A 62 -14.47 4.35 -2.24
C GLU A 62 -14.10 2.87 -2.35
N ASP A 63 -13.07 2.54 -3.14
CA ASP A 63 -12.60 1.16 -3.31
C ASP A 63 -12.09 0.57 -1.99
N LEU A 64 -11.35 1.36 -1.19
CA LEU A 64 -10.85 0.92 0.10
C LEU A 64 -12.00 0.74 1.10
N GLY A 65 -12.99 1.63 1.10
CA GLY A 65 -14.19 1.48 1.93
C GLY A 65 -14.96 0.20 1.61
N ALA A 66 -15.05 -0.19 0.33
CA ALA A 66 -15.67 -1.45 -0.07
C ALA A 66 -14.86 -2.68 0.41
N VAL A 67 -13.52 -2.60 0.39
CA VAL A 67 -12.65 -3.66 0.93
C VAL A 67 -12.76 -3.75 2.45
N GLU A 68 -12.85 -2.61 3.14
CA GLU A 68 -13.07 -2.56 4.58
C GLU A 68 -14.43 -3.15 4.96
N GLU A 69 -15.47 -2.89 4.17
CA GLU A 69 -16.78 -3.53 4.34
C GLU A 69 -16.66 -5.05 4.18
N GLU A 70 -16.00 -5.55 3.13
CA GLU A 70 -15.84 -6.99 2.93
C GLU A 70 -15.02 -7.68 4.04
N LEU A 71 -13.96 -7.04 4.54
CA LEU A 71 -13.03 -7.67 5.50
C LEU A 71 -13.38 -7.45 6.97
N TYR A 72 -13.89 -6.27 7.32
CA TYR A 72 -14.07 -5.84 8.71
C TYR A 72 -15.54 -5.76 9.15
N CYS A 73 -16.52 -6.00 8.27
CA CYS A 73 -17.92 -6.12 8.70
C CYS A 73 -18.17 -7.22 9.73
N CYS A 74 -17.25 -8.17 9.88
CA CYS A 74 -17.36 -9.26 10.85
C CYS A 74 -16.70 -8.96 12.21
N ASP A 75 -15.92 -7.87 12.37
CA ASP A 75 -14.98 -7.74 13.51
C ASP A 75 -15.15 -6.49 14.38
N ASP A 76 -15.90 -5.46 13.95
CA ASP A 76 -16.14 -4.23 14.76
C ASP A 76 -17.58 -4.21 15.34
N ASP A 77 -17.82 -5.08 16.32
CA ASP A 77 -18.74 -4.88 17.45
C ASP A 77 -20.29 -5.02 17.30
N CYS A 78 -20.91 -5.53 16.21
CA CYS A 78 -22.36 -5.91 16.26
C CYS A 78 -22.94 -6.67 15.01
N CYS A 79 -22.63 -7.95 14.84
CA CYS A 79 -23.54 -8.87 14.11
C CYS A 79 -24.28 -9.86 15.03
N CYS A 80 -24.41 -9.53 16.32
CA CYS A 80 -25.23 -10.29 17.28
C CYS A 80 -26.53 -9.54 17.65
N ASP A 81 -27.24 -9.02 16.65
CA ASP A 81 -28.70 -8.85 16.72
C ASP A 81 -29.36 -9.48 15.46
N CYS A 82 -28.81 -10.62 15.01
CA CYS A 82 -29.48 -11.51 14.05
C CYS A 82 -30.69 -12.17 14.75
N ASP A 83 -31.79 -11.42 14.89
CA ASP A 83 -33.15 -11.97 15.07
C ASP A 83 -33.81 -12.23 13.70
N ASP A 84 -33.02 -12.22 12.61
CA ASP A 84 -33.43 -12.57 11.25
C ASP A 84 -32.57 -13.74 10.75
N ASP A 85 -33.23 -14.85 10.43
CA ASP A 85 -32.71 -16.18 10.03
C ASP A 85 -31.97 -16.17 8.67
N ASP A 86 -31.49 -15.02 8.19
CA ASP A 86 -31.00 -14.79 6.82
C ASP A 86 -29.66 -14.00 6.79
N CYS A 87 -28.86 -14.14 7.86
CA CYS A 87 -27.48 -13.64 7.92
C CYS A 87 -26.54 -14.62 7.18
N ASP A 88 -26.26 -14.39 5.89
CA ASP A 88 -25.31 -15.16 5.05
C ASP A 88 -23.83 -15.07 5.53
N CYS A 89 -23.53 -14.28 6.56
CA CYS A 89 -22.20 -14.15 7.17
C CYS A 89 -21.86 -15.28 8.15
N CYS A 90 -22.78 -16.20 8.41
CA CYS A 90 -22.55 -17.41 9.20
C CYS A 90 -22.46 -18.62 8.28
N ASP A 91 -21.54 -18.58 7.29
CA ASP A 91 -21.20 -19.79 6.54
C ASP A 91 -20.34 -20.72 7.42
N ASP A 92 -20.50 -22.02 7.16
CA ASP A 92 -20.17 -23.22 7.96
C ASP A 92 -18.64 -23.43 8.24
N ASP A 93 -17.82 -22.39 8.10
CA ASP A 93 -16.35 -22.39 8.33
C ASP A 93 -15.91 -21.42 9.45
N CYS A 94 -16.81 -20.62 10.03
CA CYS A 94 -16.55 -19.96 11.31
C CYS A 94 -16.74 -20.98 12.44
N CYS A 95 -15.63 -21.56 12.91
CA CYS A 95 -15.54 -22.44 14.07
C CYS A 95 -16.00 -21.76 15.38
N CYS A 96 -17.29 -21.45 15.48
CA CYS A 96 -17.93 -20.86 16.66
C CYS A 96 -18.95 -21.83 17.27
N ASP A 97 -18.63 -23.13 17.31
CA ASP A 97 -19.29 -24.08 18.22
C ASP A 97 -18.35 -24.38 19.40
N CYS A 98 -18.02 -23.35 20.16
CA CYS A 98 -17.24 -23.45 21.38
C CYS A 98 -18.19 -23.40 22.59
N ASP A 99 -18.81 -24.54 22.91
CA ASP A 99 -19.47 -24.81 24.19
C ASP A 99 -18.44 -25.21 25.29
N ASP A 100 -17.17 -24.81 25.10
CA ASP A 100 -16.04 -25.08 26.01
C ASP A 100 -15.30 -23.76 26.30
N ASP A 101 -14.97 -23.55 27.59
CA ASP A 101 -14.46 -22.29 28.19
C ASP A 101 -12.97 -22.00 27.81
N ASP A 102 -12.52 -22.50 26.66
CA ASP A 102 -11.11 -22.55 26.19
C ASP A 102 -11.04 -22.46 24.64
N CYS A 103 -11.79 -21.53 24.05
CA CYS A 103 -11.85 -21.34 22.60
C CYS A 103 -10.75 -20.37 22.12
N ASP A 104 -9.70 -20.96 21.55
CA ASP A 104 -8.55 -20.33 20.88
C ASP A 104 -8.91 -19.73 19.50
N CYS A 105 -10.06 -19.03 19.39
CA CYS A 105 -10.44 -18.31 18.17
C CYS A 105 -9.63 -17.01 17.97
N CYS A 106 -8.43 -16.93 18.56
CA CYS A 106 -7.58 -15.76 18.62
C CYS A 106 -6.12 -16.27 18.70
N ASP A 107 -5.41 -16.33 17.57
CA ASP A 107 -3.94 -16.51 17.49
C ASP A 107 -3.33 -17.93 17.62
N CYS A 108 -4.06 -19.04 17.38
CA CYS A 108 -3.58 -20.39 17.75
C CYS A 108 -3.02 -21.30 16.62
N CYS A 109 -2.16 -20.82 15.72
CA CYS A 109 -1.32 -21.73 14.91
C CYS A 109 -0.03 -21.02 14.44
N GLU A 110 0.94 -20.87 15.34
CA GLU A 110 2.32 -20.48 15.00
C GLU A 110 2.94 -21.59 14.13
N CYS A 111 2.69 -21.53 12.82
CA CYS A 111 3.23 -22.46 11.83
C CYS A 111 4.35 -21.79 11.01
N LEU A 112 5.46 -22.51 10.85
CA LEU A 112 6.61 -22.13 10.04
C LEU A 112 6.36 -22.51 8.57
N GLU A 113 6.52 -21.54 7.67
CA GLU A 113 6.43 -21.75 6.22
C GLU A 113 7.82 -22.08 5.62
N LEU A 114 7.94 -23.25 5.00
CA LEU A 114 9.15 -23.68 4.28
C LEU A 114 8.84 -24.02 2.82
N GLU A 115 9.63 -23.52 1.88
CA GLU A 115 9.49 -23.91 0.46
C GLU A 115 10.10 -25.29 0.20
N CYS A 116 9.33 -26.22 -0.38
CA CYS A 116 9.86 -27.52 -0.75
C CYS A 116 10.88 -27.41 -1.90
N PRO A 117 12.14 -27.83 -1.73
CA PRO A 117 13.16 -27.75 -2.80
C PRO A 117 12.88 -28.67 -3.99
N ALA A 118 11.97 -29.64 -3.86
CA ALA A 118 11.65 -30.60 -4.92
C ALA A 118 10.50 -30.13 -5.83
N CYS A 119 9.48 -29.46 -5.28
CA CYS A 119 8.32 -29.01 -6.07
C CYS A 119 8.05 -27.50 -6.00
N GLY A 120 8.70 -26.75 -5.10
CA GLY A 120 8.54 -25.31 -4.96
C GLY A 120 7.21 -24.87 -4.33
N GLU A 121 6.44 -25.81 -3.77
CA GLU A 121 5.23 -25.50 -3.01
C GLU A 121 5.58 -25.26 -1.53
N PRO A 122 4.91 -24.31 -0.86
CA PRO A 122 5.09 -24.08 0.56
C PRO A 122 4.57 -25.27 1.38
N VAL A 123 5.30 -25.60 2.45
CA VAL A 123 4.98 -26.62 3.43
C VAL A 123 4.89 -25.94 4.79
N TYR A 124 3.79 -26.17 5.50
CA TYR A 124 3.54 -25.63 6.83
C TYR A 124 3.89 -26.68 7.90
N ILE A 125 4.62 -26.27 8.92
CA ILE A 125 5.01 -27.11 10.05
C ILE A 125 4.72 -26.34 11.33
N ASP A 126 4.09 -26.97 12.32
CA ASP A 126 3.91 -26.37 13.64
C ASP A 126 5.26 -26.22 14.34
N GLU A 127 5.54 -25.07 14.97
CA GLU A 127 6.85 -24.83 15.61
C GLU A 127 7.20 -25.89 16.68
N ASP A 128 6.19 -26.43 17.37
CA ASP A 128 6.35 -27.51 18.35
C ASP A 128 6.82 -28.84 17.74
N ASP A 129 6.47 -29.11 16.47
CA ASP A 129 6.81 -30.35 15.77
C ASP A 129 8.21 -30.31 15.14
N VAL A 130 8.82 -29.13 15.00
CA VAL A 130 10.16 -28.96 14.44
C VAL A 130 11.24 -29.60 15.33
N GLU A 131 11.05 -29.60 16.65
CA GLU A 131 11.99 -30.21 17.60
C GLU A 131 11.94 -31.75 17.60
N ASP A 132 10.81 -32.33 17.17
CA ASP A 132 10.54 -33.77 17.28
C ASP A 132 10.59 -34.53 15.93
N ILE A 133 10.66 -33.82 14.79
CA ILE A 133 10.61 -34.41 13.44
C ILE A 133 11.89 -34.15 12.64
N ASP A 134 12.78 -35.16 12.58
CA ASP A 134 13.99 -35.15 11.73
C ASP A 134 13.69 -35.31 10.22
N GLU A 135 12.56 -35.95 9.87
CA GLU A 135 12.17 -36.31 8.50
C GLU A 135 10.70 -35.93 8.24
N LEU A 136 10.46 -34.93 7.39
CA LEU A 136 9.12 -34.47 7.01
C LEU A 136 8.80 -34.84 5.55
N GLU A 137 7.67 -35.50 5.31
CA GLU A 137 7.21 -35.78 3.94
C GLU A 137 6.44 -34.59 3.37
N CYS A 138 6.90 -34.03 2.25
CA CYS A 138 6.17 -32.97 1.56
C CYS A 138 4.80 -33.51 1.07
N PRO A 139 3.66 -32.89 1.44
CA PRO A 139 2.33 -33.38 1.06
C PRO A 139 2.07 -33.29 -0.45
N SER A 140 2.72 -32.35 -1.14
CA SER A 140 2.53 -32.11 -2.57
C SER A 140 3.31 -33.07 -3.46
N CYS A 141 4.49 -33.55 -3.04
CA CYS A 141 5.35 -34.38 -3.88
C CYS A 141 5.85 -35.69 -3.25
N GLY A 142 5.61 -35.91 -1.96
CA GLY A 142 6.03 -37.10 -1.22
C GLY A 142 7.54 -37.21 -1.02
N GLN A 143 8.28 -36.13 -1.23
CA GLN A 143 9.72 -36.08 -0.97
C GLN A 143 9.97 -35.89 0.53
N VAL A 144 10.85 -36.71 1.10
CA VAL A 144 11.33 -36.56 2.48
C VAL A 144 12.29 -35.36 2.54
N LEU A 145 11.94 -34.37 3.35
CA LEU A 145 12.71 -33.19 3.70
C LEU A 145 13.37 -33.43 5.05
N ASN A 146 14.67 -33.17 5.13
CA ASN A 146 15.37 -33.19 6.40
C ASN A 146 15.37 -31.77 6.96
N VAL A 147 14.67 -31.59 8.08
CA VAL A 147 14.67 -30.33 8.81
C VAL A 147 15.89 -30.37 9.72
N VAL A 148 16.83 -29.44 9.53
CA VAL A 148 18.05 -29.34 10.34
C VAL A 148 17.95 -28.07 11.15
N GLU A 149 18.02 -28.17 12.48
CA GLU A 149 18.16 -27.01 13.36
C GLU A 149 19.37 -26.17 12.89
N ILE A 150 19.16 -24.90 12.58
CA ILE A 150 20.23 -23.94 12.31
C ILE A 150 20.81 -23.49 13.65
N GLY A 151 21.38 -24.44 14.40
CA GLY A 151 22.00 -24.25 15.71
C GLY A 151 23.53 -24.27 15.71
N ASP A 152 24.17 -24.74 14.63
CA ASP A 152 25.62 -24.88 14.52
C ASP A 152 26.16 -24.34 13.18
N VAL A 153 25.89 -23.07 12.86
CA VAL A 153 26.77 -22.32 11.95
C VAL A 153 27.75 -21.56 12.81
N GLU A 154 28.84 -22.23 13.22
CA GLU A 154 30.05 -21.53 13.68
C GLU A 154 30.44 -20.53 12.59
N GLU A 155 30.63 -19.27 13.00
CA GLU A 155 31.14 -18.18 12.17
C GLU A 155 32.53 -18.56 11.61
N ASP A 156 32.57 -19.21 10.45
CA ASP A 156 33.80 -19.31 9.66
C ASP A 156 34.00 -17.97 8.94
N GLU A 157 34.71 -17.06 9.61
CA GLU A 157 35.42 -15.94 9.01
C GLU A 157 36.39 -16.45 7.93
N GLU A 158 35.96 -16.53 6.67
CA GLU A 158 36.90 -16.55 5.54
C GLU A 158 37.13 -15.13 5.01
N GLU A 159 38.25 -14.55 5.46
CA GLU A 159 38.95 -13.46 4.79
C GLU A 159 39.05 -13.74 3.27
N ALA A 160 38.49 -12.83 2.47
CA ALA A 160 38.84 -12.70 1.06
C ALA A 160 39.55 -11.36 0.84
N GLU A 161 40.86 -11.45 0.58
CA GLU A 161 41.71 -10.39 -0.01
C GLU A 161 41.13 -9.84 -1.33
#